data_AF-A0A450WCJ7-F1
#
_entry.id   AF-A0A450WCJ7-F1
#
_cell.length_a   1.000
_cell.length_b   1.000
_cell.length_c   1.000
_cell.angle_alpha   90.00
_cell.angle_beta   90.00
_cell.angle_gamma   90.00
#
_symmetry.space_group_name_H-M   'P 1'
#
loop_
_entity.id
_entity.type
_entity.pdbx_description
1 polymer ?
#
loop_
_entity_poly.entity_id
_entity_poly.type
_entity_poly.pdbx_seq_one_letter_code
_entity_poly.pdbx_strand_id
1 'polypeptide(L)'
;MGAGDIVEELEGFDIDRLPFKFRLNIKRSTCRIEIIKWDGQYDLRFELFNRLNTGGAPLTDQEIRNCIFRGISVDFTETIKRLAEAEAFVDLIQPTEKQREELYLDELVLRFFSLFENHENIKKNLAEHMTDYMREATEDSNQYKNKGNYLPTLYYYPSISCFSCTLFMQPFP
;
A
#
# COMPACT_ATOMS: atom_id res chain seq x y z
N MET A 1 13.58 0.22 5.94
CA MET A 1 13.10 -0.19 7.28
C MET A 1 13.94 0.50 8.36
N GLY A 2 13.32 1.18 9.34
CA GLY A 2 14.05 1.73 10.50
C GLY A 2 14.41 0.63 11.50
N ALA A 3 15.48 0.83 12.28
CA ALA A 3 16.04 -0.20 13.14
C ALA A 3 15.16 -0.67 14.31
N GLY A 4 13.90 -0.20 14.47
CA GLY A 4 13.01 -0.64 15.56
C GLY A 4 13.68 -0.66 16.94
N ASP A 5 13.21 -1.55 17.82
CA ASP A 5 13.88 -1.90 19.08
C ASP A 5 14.98 -2.97 18.83
N ILE A 6 15.80 -2.83 17.80
CA ILE A 6 16.91 -3.76 17.55
C ILE A 6 17.90 -3.63 18.71
N VAL A 7 18.13 -4.76 19.38
CA VAL A 7 19.21 -4.94 20.35
C VAL A 7 20.50 -5.06 19.53
N GLU A 8 21.26 -3.96 19.42
CA GLU A 8 22.49 -3.87 18.62
C GLU A 8 23.48 -5.00 18.96
N GLU A 9 23.49 -5.47 20.21
CA GLU A 9 24.35 -6.56 20.68
C GLU A 9 24.03 -7.93 20.05
N LEU A 10 22.88 -8.07 19.38
CA LEU A 10 22.49 -9.29 18.66
C LEU A 10 22.74 -9.20 17.16
N GLU A 11 23.30 -8.10 16.66
CA GLU A 11 23.63 -7.96 15.23
C GLU A 11 24.68 -9.01 14.81
N GLY A 12 24.44 -9.69 13.68
CA GLY A 12 25.32 -10.74 13.18
C GLY A 12 25.25 -12.10 13.92
N PHE A 13 24.37 -12.24 14.91
CA PHE A 13 24.06 -13.55 15.50
C PHE A 13 23.11 -14.34 14.61
N ASP A 14 23.50 -15.57 14.27
CA ASP A 14 22.63 -16.58 13.70
C ASP A 14 22.05 -17.49 14.80
N ILE A 15 21.13 -18.39 14.43
CA ILE A 15 20.50 -19.32 15.37
C ILE A 15 21.51 -20.25 16.06
N ASP A 16 22.68 -20.49 15.47
CA ASP A 16 23.68 -21.40 16.01
C ASP A 16 24.59 -20.70 17.03
N ARG A 17 24.84 -19.40 16.83
CA ARG A 17 25.64 -18.53 17.71
C ARG A 17 24.85 -17.98 18.90
N LEU A 18 23.53 -17.99 18.86
CA LEU A 18 22.70 -17.54 19.98
C LEU A 18 22.91 -18.40 21.25
N PRO A 19 22.99 -17.78 22.45
CA PRO A 19 23.04 -18.52 23.71
C PRO A 19 21.89 -19.53 23.82
N PHE A 20 22.18 -20.70 24.42
CA PHE A 20 21.23 -21.82 24.48
C PHE A 20 19.85 -21.44 25.04
N LYS A 21 19.80 -20.55 26.03
CA LYS A 21 18.54 -20.07 26.62
C LYS A 21 17.67 -19.33 25.60
N PHE A 22 18.24 -18.46 24.77
CA PHE A 22 17.50 -17.75 23.72
C PHE A 22 17.03 -18.69 22.62
N ARG A 23 17.89 -19.62 22.18
CA ARG A 23 17.50 -20.66 21.21
C ARG A 23 16.31 -21.49 21.71
N LEU A 24 16.32 -21.84 22.99
CA LEU A 24 15.24 -22.60 23.61
C LEU A 24 13.95 -21.78 23.74
N ASN A 25 14.05 -20.50 24.10
CA ASN A 25 12.92 -19.59 24.17
C ASN A 25 12.26 -19.40 22.80
N ILE A 26 13.06 -19.19 21.74
CA ILE A 26 12.56 -19.05 20.37
C ILE A 26 11.87 -20.35 19.93
N LYS A 27 12.52 -21.51 20.09
CA LYS A 27 11.95 -22.81 19.70
C LYS A 27 10.67 -23.18 20.45
N ARG A 28 10.51 -22.70 21.68
CA ARG A 28 9.32 -22.96 22.53
C ARG A 28 8.30 -21.84 22.49
N SER A 29 8.58 -20.76 21.75
CA SER A 29 7.64 -19.66 21.61
C SER A 29 6.37 -20.15 20.92
N THR A 30 5.23 -19.71 21.41
CA THR A 30 3.94 -20.05 20.82
C THR A 30 3.75 -19.20 19.56
N CYS A 31 3.68 -19.85 18.40
CA CYS A 31 3.27 -19.20 17.15
C CYS A 31 1.74 -19.26 17.04
N ARG A 32 1.07 -18.11 17.18
CA ARG A 32 -0.37 -18.00 16.96
C ARG A 32 -0.66 -17.82 15.48
N ILE A 33 -1.49 -18.69 14.92
CA ILE A 33 -1.94 -18.59 13.52
C ILE A 33 -3.40 -18.17 13.53
N GLU A 34 -3.71 -17.06 12.86
CA GLU A 34 -5.08 -16.59 12.64
C GLU A 34 -5.40 -16.69 11.14
N ILE A 35 -6.50 -17.39 10.81
CA ILE A 35 -6.94 -17.54 9.42
C ILE A 35 -8.09 -16.57 9.18
N ILE A 36 -7.88 -15.62 8.27
CA ILE A 36 -8.90 -14.67 7.85
C ILE A 36 -9.60 -15.21 6.61
N LYS A 37 -10.92 -15.31 6.65
CA LYS A 37 -11.68 -15.67 5.46
C LYS A 37 -11.77 -14.48 4.50
N TRP A 38 -11.69 -14.78 3.20
CA TRP A 38 -11.71 -13.80 2.12
C TRP A 38 -13.07 -13.10 1.92
N ASP A 39 -14.12 -13.52 2.62
CA ASP A 39 -15.47 -12.94 2.61
C ASP A 39 -15.79 -12.13 3.89
N GLY A 40 -14.84 -12.00 4.82
CA GLY A 40 -15.02 -11.21 6.05
C GLY A 40 -15.16 -9.71 5.78
N GLN A 41 -15.87 -8.98 6.64
CA GLN A 41 -16.04 -7.52 6.52
C GLN A 41 -14.68 -6.79 6.51
N TYR A 42 -14.61 -5.70 5.72
CA TYR A 42 -13.41 -4.87 5.59
C TYR A 42 -12.85 -4.45 6.96
N ASP A 43 -13.71 -3.94 7.83
CA ASP A 43 -13.33 -3.43 9.15
C ASP A 43 -12.65 -4.49 10.02
N LEU A 44 -13.13 -5.74 9.96
CA LEU A 44 -12.53 -6.86 10.69
C LEU A 44 -11.12 -7.17 10.18
N ARG A 45 -10.91 -7.14 8.85
CA ARG A 45 -9.57 -7.38 8.29
C ARG A 45 -8.63 -6.25 8.63
N PHE A 46 -9.10 -5.01 8.51
CA PHE A 46 -8.35 -3.81 8.85
C PHE A 46 -7.89 -3.81 10.32
N GLU A 47 -8.81 -4.04 11.26
CA GLU A 47 -8.50 -4.20 12.69
C GLU A 47 -7.46 -5.30 12.94
N LEU A 48 -7.61 -6.45 12.28
CA LEU A 48 -6.72 -7.59 12.47
C LEU A 48 -5.31 -7.32 11.92
N PHE A 49 -5.20 -6.66 10.77
CA PHE A 49 -3.91 -6.18 10.25
C PHE A 49 -3.27 -5.15 11.20
N ASN A 50 -4.03 -4.17 11.69
CA ASN A 50 -3.52 -3.21 12.67
C ASN A 50 -3.02 -3.89 13.95
N ARG A 51 -3.73 -4.91 14.42
CA ARG A 51 -3.30 -5.70 15.59
C ARG A 51 -2.05 -6.53 15.30
N LEU A 52 -1.93 -7.15 14.13
CA LEU A 52 -0.71 -7.86 13.76
C LEU A 52 0.51 -6.94 13.68
N ASN A 53 0.29 -5.66 13.35
CA ASN A 53 1.35 -4.65 13.34
C ASN A 53 1.62 -3.98 14.69
N THR A 54 0.91 -4.37 15.77
CA THR A 54 1.27 -3.90 17.11
C THR A 54 2.55 -4.59 17.61
N GLY A 55 3.65 -3.83 17.64
CA GLY A 55 4.98 -4.29 18.07
C GLY A 55 6.04 -4.34 16.97
N GLY A 56 5.66 -4.13 15.70
CA GLY A 56 6.57 -3.94 14.57
C GLY A 56 6.58 -2.49 14.08
N ALA A 57 7.26 -2.23 12.96
CA ALA A 57 7.06 -0.97 12.24
C ALA A 57 5.61 -0.93 11.72
N PRO A 58 4.86 0.17 11.94
CA PRO A 58 3.49 0.27 11.48
C PRO A 58 3.45 0.24 9.95
N LEU A 59 2.52 -0.53 9.40
CA LEU A 59 2.21 -0.47 7.97
C LEU A 59 1.53 0.87 7.65
N THR A 60 1.81 1.38 6.46
CA THR A 60 1.09 2.51 5.89
C THR A 60 -0.33 2.11 5.48
N ASP A 61 -1.21 3.10 5.37
CA ASP A 61 -2.58 2.86 4.90
C ASP A 61 -2.62 2.21 3.51
N GLN A 62 -1.65 2.51 2.64
CA GLN A 62 -1.56 1.91 1.32
C GLN A 62 -1.13 0.44 1.38
N GLU A 63 -0.19 0.08 2.25
CA GLU A 63 0.16 -1.32 2.48
C GLU A 63 -1.03 -2.11 3.01
N ILE A 64 -1.81 -1.53 3.93
CA ILE A 64 -3.03 -2.17 4.44
C ILE A 64 -4.08 -2.33 3.33
N ARG A 65 -4.32 -1.29 2.51
CA ARG A 65 -5.23 -1.37 1.35
C ARG A 65 -4.79 -2.46 0.38
N ASN A 66 -3.52 -2.49 0.01
CA ASN A 66 -2.97 -3.51 -0.89
C ASN A 66 -3.16 -4.92 -0.31
N CYS A 67 -2.90 -5.13 0.99
CA CYS A 67 -3.12 -6.42 1.64
C CYS A 67 -4.60 -6.87 1.58
N ILE A 68 -5.54 -5.95 1.79
CA ILE A 68 -6.97 -6.27 1.83
C ILE A 68 -7.53 -6.53 0.44
N PHE A 69 -7.23 -5.67 -0.55
CA PHE A 69 -7.87 -5.69 -1.86
C PHE A 69 -7.18 -6.59 -2.89
N ARG A 70 -5.91 -6.93 -2.70
CA ARG A 70 -5.17 -7.84 -3.60
C ARG A 70 -5.82 -9.22 -3.71
N GLY A 71 -6.48 -9.68 -2.65
CA GLY A 71 -7.24 -10.94 -2.65
C GLY A 71 -8.65 -10.85 -3.23
N ILE A 72 -9.15 -9.65 -3.53
CA ILE A 72 -10.53 -9.39 -3.99
C ILE A 72 -10.55 -9.12 -5.50
N SER A 73 -9.68 -8.23 -5.99
CA SER A 73 -9.54 -7.93 -7.43
C SER A 73 -8.08 -7.88 -7.84
N VAL A 74 -7.64 -8.96 -8.48
CA VAL A 74 -6.28 -9.08 -9.01
C VAL A 74 -6.05 -8.07 -10.13
N ASP A 75 -6.99 -7.96 -11.08
CA ASP A 75 -6.87 -7.11 -12.26
C ASP A 75 -6.68 -5.62 -11.92
N PHE A 76 -7.45 -5.09 -10.97
CA PHE A 76 -7.35 -3.68 -10.58
C PHE A 76 -6.07 -3.41 -9.80
N THR A 77 -5.70 -4.29 -8.86
CA THR A 77 -4.47 -4.17 -8.07
C THR A 77 -3.23 -4.27 -8.97
N GLU A 78 -3.23 -5.18 -9.94
CA GLU A 78 -2.16 -5.30 -10.94
C GLU A 78 -2.08 -4.08 -11.85
N THR A 79 -3.22 -3.46 -12.18
CA THR A 79 -3.23 -2.22 -12.97
C THR A 79 -2.56 -1.08 -12.22
N ILE A 80 -2.89 -0.87 -10.93
CA ILE A 80 -2.23 0.13 -10.08
C ILE A 80 -0.72 -0.13 -10.05
N LYS A 81 -0.33 -1.37 -9.75
CA LYS A 81 1.07 -1.76 -9.65
C LYS A 81 1.83 -1.52 -10.96
N ARG A 82 1.29 -1.93 -12.10
CA ARG A 82 1.90 -1.75 -13.41
C ARG A 82 2.13 -0.27 -13.74
N LEU A 83 1.20 0.61 -13.36
CA LEU A 83 1.33 2.04 -13.58
C LEU A 83 2.35 2.66 -12.61
N ALA A 84 2.39 2.20 -11.36
CA ALA A 84 3.37 2.60 -10.37
C ALA A 84 4.80 2.20 -10.75
N GLU A 85 4.96 1.04 -11.41
CA GLU A 85 6.25 0.53 -11.87
C GLU A 85 6.68 1.07 -13.25
N ALA A 86 5.85 1.89 -13.91
CA ALA A 86 6.18 2.43 -15.22
C ALA A 86 7.42 3.34 -15.13
N GLU A 87 8.45 3.06 -15.94
CA GLU A 87 9.76 3.74 -15.88
C GLU A 87 9.63 5.27 -15.89
N ALA A 88 8.86 5.83 -16.83
CA ALA A 88 8.68 7.27 -16.90
C ALA A 88 7.90 7.87 -15.71
N PHE A 89 7.07 7.08 -15.00
CA PHE A 89 6.43 7.52 -13.77
C PHE A 89 7.43 7.49 -12.60
N VAL A 90 8.24 6.44 -12.49
CA VAL A 90 9.32 6.32 -11.50
C VAL A 90 10.34 7.45 -11.69
N ASP A 91 10.75 7.73 -12.92
CA ASP A 91 11.71 8.78 -13.26
C ASP A 91 11.17 10.19 -12.98
N LEU A 92 9.85 10.37 -13.11
CA LEU A 92 9.17 11.63 -12.82
C LEU A 92 9.12 11.90 -11.32
N ILE A 93 8.74 10.90 -10.52
CA ILE A 93 8.53 11.06 -9.07
C ILE A 93 9.84 10.96 -8.29
N GLN A 94 10.79 10.14 -8.76
CA GLN A 94 12.08 9.87 -8.12
C GLN A 94 11.92 9.49 -6.64
N PRO A 95 11.17 8.41 -6.32
CA PRO A 95 10.93 8.06 -4.93
C PRO A 95 12.22 7.68 -4.21
N THR A 96 12.29 8.00 -2.92
CA THR A 96 13.31 7.47 -2.00
C THR A 96 13.12 5.97 -1.78
N GLU A 97 14.12 5.31 -1.19
CA GLU A 97 14.01 3.88 -0.86
C GLU A 97 12.86 3.62 0.12
N LYS A 98 12.72 4.48 1.12
CA LYS A 98 11.61 4.42 2.08
C LYS A 98 10.24 4.51 1.38
N GLN A 99 10.09 5.44 0.43
CA GLN A 99 8.84 5.58 -0.33
C GLN A 99 8.54 4.37 -1.22
N ARG A 100 9.57 3.68 -1.73
CA ARG A 100 9.39 2.41 -2.44
C ARG A 100 8.91 1.30 -1.51
N GLU A 101 9.53 1.17 -0.34
CA GLU A 101 9.13 0.20 0.68
C GLU A 101 7.66 0.42 1.12
N GLU A 102 7.25 1.67 1.28
CA GLU A 102 5.92 2.08 1.74
C GLU A 102 4.84 2.12 0.64
N LEU A 103 5.12 1.60 -0.56
CA LEU A 103 4.17 1.58 -1.70
C LEU A 103 3.64 2.97 -2.10
N TYR A 104 4.46 4.01 -1.97
CA TYR A 104 4.05 5.39 -2.23
C TYR A 104 3.59 5.62 -3.67
N LEU A 105 4.25 4.99 -4.65
CA LEU A 105 3.87 5.14 -6.06
C LEU A 105 2.50 4.52 -6.35
N ASP A 106 2.20 3.36 -5.78
CA ASP A 106 0.87 2.73 -5.84
C ASP A 106 -0.19 3.65 -5.24
N GLU A 107 0.12 4.30 -4.11
CA GLU A 107 -0.78 5.28 -3.51
C GLU A 107 -1.03 6.47 -4.45
N LEU A 108 -0.01 7.02 -5.10
CA LEU A 108 -0.17 8.13 -6.03
C LEU A 108 -1.05 7.76 -7.22
N VAL A 109 -0.87 6.57 -7.78
CA VAL A 109 -1.71 6.05 -8.86
C VAL A 109 -3.16 5.89 -8.39
N LEU A 110 -3.37 5.27 -7.22
CA LEU A 110 -4.71 5.13 -6.64
C LEU A 110 -5.37 6.48 -6.36
N ARG A 111 -4.61 7.42 -5.82
CA ARG A 111 -5.05 8.79 -5.54
C ARG A 111 -5.48 9.47 -6.84
N PHE A 112 -4.72 9.33 -7.92
CA PHE A 112 -5.10 9.85 -9.23
C PHE A 112 -6.43 9.27 -9.70
N PHE A 113 -6.61 7.95 -9.70
CA PHE A 113 -7.85 7.33 -10.16
C PHE A 113 -9.05 7.71 -9.30
N SER A 114 -8.91 7.62 -7.98
CA SER A 114 -10.00 7.94 -7.05
C SER A 114 -10.45 9.41 -7.16
N LEU A 115 -9.51 10.33 -7.37
CA LEU A 115 -9.83 11.74 -7.54
C LEU A 115 -10.26 12.10 -8.96
N PHE A 116 -9.82 11.38 -9.99
CA PHE A 116 -10.23 11.65 -11.37
C PHE A 116 -11.63 11.10 -11.66
N GLU A 117 -11.87 9.84 -11.29
CA GLU A 117 -13.11 9.14 -11.62
C GLU A 117 -14.22 9.38 -10.60
N ASN A 118 -13.88 9.64 -9.32
CA ASN A 118 -14.86 9.87 -8.25
C ASN A 118 -14.74 11.30 -7.66
N HIS A 119 -14.44 12.29 -8.50
CA HIS A 119 -14.28 13.69 -8.07
C HIS A 119 -15.57 14.31 -7.51
N GLU A 120 -16.75 13.84 -7.92
CA GLU A 120 -18.03 14.38 -7.47
C GLU A 120 -18.39 13.94 -6.03
N ASN A 121 -17.81 12.83 -5.55
CA ASN A 121 -18.12 12.25 -4.23
C ASN A 121 -16.90 12.23 -3.29
N ILE A 122 -15.98 13.19 -3.42
CA ILE A 122 -14.77 13.28 -2.59
C ILE A 122 -15.15 13.34 -1.10
N LYS A 123 -14.66 12.38 -0.32
CA LYS A 123 -14.78 12.39 1.14
C LYS A 123 -13.87 13.45 1.76
N LYS A 124 -14.20 13.91 2.97
CA LYS A 124 -13.34 14.84 3.72
C LYS A 124 -11.96 14.26 4.02
N ASN A 125 -11.89 12.94 4.23
CA ASN A 125 -10.65 12.22 4.46
C ASN A 125 -10.25 11.49 3.17
N LEU A 126 -9.05 11.78 2.65
CA LEU A 126 -8.54 11.19 1.42
C LEU A 126 -8.24 9.69 1.53
N ALA A 127 -7.78 9.22 2.69
CA ALA A 127 -7.52 7.81 2.92
C ALA A 127 -8.83 7.00 2.90
N GLU A 128 -9.90 7.54 3.50
CA GLU A 128 -11.26 6.96 3.40
C GLU A 128 -11.75 6.98 1.95
N HIS A 129 -11.59 8.10 1.25
CA HIS A 129 -11.97 8.23 -0.18
C HIS A 129 -11.30 7.16 -1.06
N MET A 130 -10.00 6.99 -0.93
CA MET A 130 -9.25 5.98 -1.68
C MET A 130 -9.68 4.56 -1.33
N THR A 131 -10.00 4.30 -0.06
CA THR A 131 -10.46 2.99 0.42
C THR A 131 -11.84 2.64 -0.14
N ASP A 132 -12.77 3.59 -0.10
CA ASP A 132 -14.11 3.42 -0.67
C ASP A 132 -14.04 3.24 -2.18
N TYR A 133 -13.23 4.05 -2.87
CA TYR A 133 -13.00 3.88 -4.31
C TYR A 133 -12.41 2.51 -4.65
N MET A 134 -11.42 2.01 -3.90
CA MET A 134 -10.91 0.65 -4.10
C MET A 134 -12.01 -0.39 -3.90
N ARG A 135 -12.85 -0.26 -2.87
CA ARG A 135 -13.94 -1.19 -2.59
C ARG A 135 -14.90 -1.25 -3.77
N GLU A 136 -15.40 -0.11 -4.22
CA GLU A 136 -16.30 0.02 -5.38
C GLU A 136 -15.65 -0.55 -6.65
N ALA A 137 -14.38 -0.21 -6.89
CA ALA A 137 -13.62 -0.69 -8.05
C ALA A 137 -13.40 -2.21 -8.04
N THR A 138 -13.29 -2.82 -6.85
CA THR A 138 -13.09 -4.28 -6.72
C THR A 138 -14.37 -5.10 -6.82
N GLU A 139 -15.54 -4.51 -6.55
CA GLU A 139 -16.84 -5.19 -6.64
C GLU A 139 -17.32 -5.32 -8.11
N ASP A 140 -16.95 -4.38 -8.98
CA ASP A 140 -17.30 -4.41 -10.42
C ASP A 140 -16.12 -4.86 -11.32
N SER A 141 -15.85 -6.17 -11.30
CA SER A 141 -14.79 -6.80 -12.11
C SER A 141 -14.90 -6.59 -13.63
N ASN A 142 -16.08 -6.19 -14.15
CA ASN A 142 -16.26 -5.95 -15.58
C ASN A 142 -15.86 -4.53 -16.02
N GLN A 143 -15.77 -3.58 -15.10
CA GLN A 143 -15.44 -2.20 -15.41
C GLN A 143 -13.95 -2.00 -15.77
N TYR A 144 -13.06 -2.94 -15.38
CA TYR A 144 -11.61 -2.72 -15.41
C TYR A 144 -10.80 -3.47 -16.47
N LYS A 145 -11.41 -4.43 -17.19
CA LYS A 145 -10.74 -5.20 -18.26
C LYS A 145 -10.17 -4.35 -19.41
N ASN A 146 -10.61 -3.10 -19.53
CA ASN A 146 -10.17 -2.15 -20.57
C ASN A 146 -9.31 -0.99 -20.05
N LYS A 147 -8.95 -0.93 -18.75
CA LYS A 147 -8.14 0.16 -18.19
C LYS A 147 -6.62 0.03 -18.40
N GLY A 148 -6.20 -0.97 -19.17
CA GLY A 148 -4.85 -1.08 -19.72
C GLY A 148 -4.38 0.16 -20.48
N ASN A 149 -5.33 0.94 -21.03
CA ASN A 149 -5.15 2.08 -21.92
C ASN A 149 -5.13 3.47 -21.25
N TYR A 150 -5.02 3.58 -19.92
CA TYR A 150 -4.93 4.88 -19.22
C TYR A 150 -3.50 5.44 -19.14
N LEU A 151 -2.49 4.65 -19.53
CA LEU A 151 -1.12 5.14 -19.72
C LEU A 151 -1.11 6.43 -20.57
N PRO A 152 -1.70 6.49 -21.78
CA PRO A 152 -1.74 7.72 -22.55
C PRO A 152 -2.42 8.88 -21.80
N THR A 153 -3.42 8.68 -20.92
CA THR A 153 -4.04 9.81 -20.18
C THR A 153 -3.08 10.47 -19.17
N LEU A 154 -2.13 9.72 -18.60
CA LEU A 154 -1.03 10.28 -17.79
C LEU A 154 0.00 11.03 -18.65
N TYR A 155 0.19 10.62 -19.91
CA TYR A 155 1.17 11.25 -20.84
C TYR A 155 0.56 12.35 -21.75
N TYR A 156 -0.76 12.43 -21.90
CA TYR A 156 -1.45 13.26 -22.91
C TYR A 156 -2.16 14.47 -22.32
N TYR A 157 -1.50 15.19 -21.41
CA TYR A 157 -1.81 16.59 -21.14
C TYR A 157 -0.55 17.48 -21.23
N PRO A 158 -0.03 17.75 -22.45
CA PRO A 158 1.10 18.67 -22.62
C PRO A 158 0.67 20.16 -22.60
N SER A 159 -0.61 20.47 -22.36
CA SER A 159 -1.13 21.83 -22.58
C SER A 159 -2.22 22.26 -21.60
N ILE A 160 -2.06 21.98 -20.31
CA ILE A 160 -2.68 22.83 -19.29
C ILE A 160 -1.56 23.41 -18.46
N SER A 161 -1.25 24.66 -18.74
CA SER A 161 -0.56 25.58 -17.84
C SER A 161 -1.41 25.82 -16.58
N CYS A 162 -1.68 24.77 -15.79
CA CYS A 162 -2.39 24.88 -14.53
C CYS A 162 -1.43 24.64 -13.38
N PHE A 163 -1.28 25.70 -12.61
CA PHE A 163 -0.79 25.90 -11.25
C PHE A 163 -1.13 24.84 -10.17
N SER A 164 -1.44 23.58 -10.50
CA SER A 164 -1.95 22.58 -9.54
C SER A 164 -1.09 21.29 -9.43
N CYS A 165 0.00 21.15 -10.18
CA CYS A 165 0.91 20.01 -9.96
C CYS A 165 1.58 20.08 -8.56
N THR A 166 1.65 21.28 -7.99
CA THR A 166 2.04 21.52 -6.59
C THR A 166 0.99 21.07 -5.56
N LEU A 167 -0.23 20.69 -5.92
CA LEU A 167 -1.22 20.24 -4.92
C LEU A 167 -1.15 18.73 -4.67
N PHE A 168 -0.60 17.95 -5.61
CA PHE A 168 -0.55 16.48 -5.53
C PHE A 168 0.69 15.92 -4.82
N MET A 169 1.80 16.67 -4.78
CA MET A 169 3.09 16.20 -4.24
C MET A 169 3.53 16.89 -2.93
N GLN A 170 2.69 17.69 -2.27
CA GLN A 170 3.10 18.34 -1.01
C GLN A 170 2.86 17.40 0.17
N PRO A 171 3.82 17.29 1.11
CA PRO A 171 3.50 16.76 2.44
C PRO A 171 2.59 17.77 3.14
N PHE A 172 1.38 17.36 3.50
CA PHE A 172 0.55 18.14 4.42
C PHE A 172 1.02 17.89 5.87
N PRO A 173 0.91 18.90 6.76
CA PRO A 173 1.53 18.92 8.09
C PRO A 173 0.98 17.88 9.07
#